data_AF-A0A9P4NL29-F1
#
_entry.id   AF-A0A9P4NL29-F1
#
_cell.length_a   1.000
_cell.length_b   1.000
_cell.length_c   1.000
_cell.angle_alpha   90.00
_cell.angle_beta   90.00
_cell.angle_gamma   90.00
#
_symmetry.space_group_name_H-M   'P 1'
#
loop_
_entity.id
_entity.type
_entity.pdbx_description
1 polymer ?
#
loop_
_entity_poly.entity_id
_entity_poly.type
_entity_poly.pdbx_seq_one_letter_code
_entity_poly.pdbx_strand_id
1 'polypeptide(L)' 'LFVYISTLAIYRIYLHPLSKFPGPKFTAIKTWYEGYYDVIKSKGRFIWELARLHEQYGPIVRIGPNELHIKDPSYYNTL' A
#
# COMPACT_ATOMS: atom_id res chain seq x y z
N LEU A 1 -16.69 0.36 -18.49
CA LEU A 1 -16.38 0.24 -17.04
C LEU A 1 -15.34 -0.86 -16.76
N PHE A 2 -15.61 -2.13 -17.10
CA PHE A 2 -14.66 -3.23 -16.84
C PHE A 2 -13.28 -3.03 -17.47
N VAL A 3 -13.21 -2.68 -18.76
CA VAL A 3 -11.95 -2.39 -19.46
C VAL A 3 -11.18 -1.26 -18.77
N TYR A 4 -11.84 -0.17 -18.42
CA TYR A 4 -11.23 0.95 -17.71
C TYR A 4 -10.62 0.53 -16.36
N ILE A 5 -11.34 -0.26 -15.57
CA ILE A 5 -10.85 -0.76 -14.27
C ILE A 5 -9.64 -1.68 -14.46
N SER A 6 -9.68 -2.58 -15.45
CA SER A 6 -8.58 -3.50 -15.74
C SER A 6 -7.32 -2.76 -16.21
N THR A 7 -7.46 -1.83 -17.15
CA THR A 7 -6.32 -1.01 -17.63
C THR A 7 -5.74 -0.16 -16.50
N LEU A 8 -6.59 0.43 -15.67
CA LEU A 8 -6.15 1.20 -14.51
C LEU A 8 -5.41 0.34 -13.47
N ALA A 9 -5.87 -0.88 -13.22
CA ALA A 9 -5.20 -1.82 -12.30
C ALA A 9 -3.82 -2.22 -12.83
N ILE A 10 -3.71 -2.55 -14.12
CA ILE A 10 -2.42 -2.88 -14.77
C ILE A 10 -1.45 -1.70 -14.66
N TYR A 11 -1.92 -0.49 -14.98
CA TYR A 11 -1.10 0.72 -14.85
C TYR A 11 -0.61 0.92 -13.40
N ARG A 12 -1.50 0.80 -12.42
CA ARG A 12 -1.18 1.00 -10.99
C ARG A 12 -0.18 -0.01 -10.43
N ILE A 13 -0.23 -1.25 -10.91
CA ILE A 13 0.65 -2.33 -10.45
C ILE A 13 2.03 -2.22 -11.11
N TYR A 14 2.10 -1.94 -12.41
CA TYR A 14 3.35 -2.07 -13.17
C TYR A 14 3.99 -0.73 -13.54
N LEU A 15 3.20 0.23 -14.02
CA LEU A 15 3.71 1.45 -14.65
C LEU A 15 3.68 2.68 -13.72
N HIS A 16 2.97 2.59 -12.60
CA HIS A 16 2.86 3.70 -11.67
C HIS A 16 4.20 4.01 -10.99
N PRO A 17 4.58 5.28 -10.77
CA PRO A 17 5.85 5.63 -10.13
C PRO A 17 6.09 4.98 -8.76
N LEU A 18 5.01 4.64 -8.04
CA LEU A 18 5.08 3.95 -6.75
C LEU A 18 5.15 2.41 -6.86
N SER A 19 5.12 1.83 -8.06
CA SER A 19 5.26 0.36 -8.26
C SER A 19 6.64 -0.15 -7.85
N LYS A 20 7.64 0.73 -7.82
CA LYS A 20 9.01 0.44 -7.35
C LYS A 20 9.09 0.14 -5.85
N PHE A 21 8.08 0.53 -5.07
CA PHE A 21 8.06 0.30 -3.63
C PHE A 21 7.38 -1.02 -3.28
N PRO A 22 7.94 -1.78 -2.32
CA PRO A 22 7.40 -3.07 -1.94
C PRO A 22 6.07 -2.92 -1.18
N GLY A 23 5.21 -3.93 -1.28
CA GLY A 23 3.93 -3.97 -0.57
C GLY A 23 2.94 -4.97 -1.16
N PRO A 24 1.80 -5.22 -0.50
CA PRO A 24 0.81 -6.17 -1.00
C PRO A 24 0.17 -5.65 -2.31
N LYS A 25 0.24 -6.41 -3.40
CA LYS A 25 -0.26 -5.95 -4.73
C LYS A 25 -1.73 -5.49 -4.75
N PHE A 26 -2.55 -5.99 -3.83
CA PHE A 26 -3.95 -5.57 -3.70
C PHE A 26 -4.11 -4.13 -3.19
N THR A 27 -3.16 -3.61 -2.41
CA THR A 27 -3.15 -2.21 -1.95
C THR A 27 -2.88 -1.24 -3.09
N ALA A 28 -2.14 -1.68 -4.12
CA ALA A 28 -1.90 -0.88 -5.32
C ALA A 28 -3.18 -0.62 -6.14
N ILE A 29 -4.24 -1.41 -5.96
CA ILE A 29 -5.47 -1.31 -6.75
C ILE A 29 -6.54 -0.49 -6.02
N LYS A 30 -6.63 -0.60 -4.68
CA LYS A 30 -7.69 0.03 -3.87
C LYS A 30 -7.14 0.64 -2.57
N THR A 31 -7.58 1.87 -2.26
CA THR A 31 -7.29 2.60 -1.00
C THR A 31 -8.03 2.06 0.24
N TRP A 32 -8.72 0.93 0.11
CA TRP A 32 -9.58 0.40 1.18
C TRP A 32 -8.83 -0.49 2.18
N TYR A 33 -7.51 -0.55 2.09
CA TYR A 33 -6.72 -1.48 2.89
C TYR A 33 -6.75 -1.13 4.37
N GLU A 34 -6.51 0.15 4.72
CA GLU A 34 -6.65 0.67 6.08
C GLU A 34 -8.09 0.49 6.60
N GLY A 35 -9.08 1.00 5.86
CA GLY A 35 -10.49 0.89 6.25
C GLY A 35 -10.99 -0.55 6.42
N TYR A 36 -10.51 -1.51 5.61
CA TYR A 36 -10.86 -2.92 5.77
C TYR A 36 -10.32 -3.48 7.10
N TYR A 37 -9.08 -3.15 7.46
CA TYR A 37 -8.49 -3.61 8.72
C TYR A 37 -9.08 -2.88 9.92
N ASP A 38 -9.39 -1.60 9.82
CA ASP A 38 -9.94 -0.84 10.94
C ASP A 38 -11.41 -1.14 11.18
N VAL A 39 -12.24 -1.19 10.14
CA VAL A 39 -13.70 -1.33 10.27
C VAL A 39 -14.13 -2.79 10.37
N ILE A 40 -13.53 -3.67 9.56
CA ILE A 40 -14.07 -5.03 9.36
C ILE A 40 -13.21 -6.07 10.08
N LYS A 41 -11.90 -6.06 9.83
CA LYS A 41 -11.05 -7.20 10.17
C LYS A 41 -10.47 -7.14 11.59
N SER A 42 -10.07 -5.96 12.04
CA SER A 42 -9.15 -5.84 13.17
C SER A 42 -9.61 -4.89 14.27
N LYS A 43 -10.81 -4.29 14.19
CA LYS A 43 -11.37 -3.36 15.20
C LYS A 43 -10.40 -2.21 15.53
N GLY A 44 -9.90 -1.51 14.53
CA GLY A 44 -8.95 -0.39 14.72
C GLY A 44 -7.49 -0.83 14.97
N ARG A 45 -7.10 -2.04 14.59
CA ARG A 45 -5.73 -2.57 14.78
C ARG A 45 -4.90 -2.54 13.49
N PHE A 46 -5.15 -1.60 12.58
CA PHE A 46 -4.33 -1.43 11.38
C PHE A 46 -2.84 -1.20 11.70
N ILE A 47 -2.53 -0.49 12.79
CA ILE A 47 -1.15 -0.25 13.25
C ILE A 47 -0.32 -1.54 13.40
N TRP A 48 -0.94 -2.64 13.87
CA TRP A 48 -0.26 -3.92 14.04
C TRP A 48 -0.01 -4.62 12.70
N GLU A 49 -0.95 -4.51 11.77
CA GLU A 49 -0.76 -4.99 10.40
C GLU A 49 0.33 -4.18 9.71
N LEU A 50 0.39 -2.87 9.94
CA LEU A 50 1.42 -2.00 9.40
C LEU A 50 2.81 -2.35 9.92
N ALA A 51 2.91 -2.67 11.22
CA ALA A 51 4.15 -3.19 11.80
C ALA A 51 4.59 -4.50 11.13
N ARG A 52 3.65 -5.44 10.92
CA ARG A 52 3.89 -6.71 10.19
C ARG A 52 4.33 -6.46 8.75
N LEU A 53 3.73 -5.48 8.07
CA LEU A 53 4.10 -5.11 6.72
C LEU A 53 5.51 -4.53 6.65
N HIS A 54 5.91 -3.69 7.61
CA HIS A 54 7.27 -3.19 7.69
C HIS A 54 8.30 -4.26 8.01
N GLU A 55 7.94 -5.25 8.81
CA GLU A 55 8.79 -6.42 9.05
C GLU A 55 8.99 -7.24 7.77
N GLN A 56 7.94 -7.36 6.94
CA GLN A 56 7.97 -8.15 5.71
C GLN A 56 8.61 -7.43 4.51
N TYR A 57 8.31 -6.14 4.32
CA TYR A 57 8.62 -5.40 3.09
C TYR A 57 9.70 -4.32 3.29
N GLY A 58 10.08 -4.03 4.55
CA GLY A 58 11.13 -3.07 4.87
C GLY A 58 10.60 -1.68 5.27
N PRO A 59 11.47 -0.65 5.27
CA PRO A 59 11.19 0.65 5.91
C PRO A 59 10.16 1.50 5.18
N ILE A 60 9.95 1.27 3.89
CA ILE A 60 8.98 1.96 3.04
C ILE A 60 8.06 0.92 2.43
N VAL A 61 6.75 1.04 2.66
CA VAL A 61 5.76 0.08 2.17
C VAL A 61 4.62 0.80 1.46
N ARG A 62 4.19 0.29 0.31
CA ARG A 62 3.02 0.79 -0.40
C ARG A 62 1.73 0.25 0.22
N ILE A 63 0.95 1.14 0.84
CA ILE A 63 -0.33 0.81 1.49
C ILE A 63 -1.57 1.25 0.69
N GLY A 64 -1.36 1.97 -0.42
CA GLY A 64 -2.44 2.37 -1.32
C GLY A 64 -1.95 2.62 -2.76
N PRO A 65 -2.87 2.92 -3.70
CA PRO A 65 -2.51 3.21 -5.08
C PRO A 65 -1.56 4.41 -5.18
N ASN A 66 -1.78 5.43 -4.33
CA ASN A 66 -1.02 6.68 -4.31
C ASN A 66 -0.41 6.94 -2.92
N GLU A 67 -0.17 5.89 -2.13
CA GLU A 67 0.15 6.04 -0.71
C GLU A 67 1.29 5.10 -0.30
N LEU A 68 2.28 5.68 0.37
CA LEU A 68 3.39 4.99 0.99
C LEU A 68 3.34 5.25 2.49
N HIS A 69 3.64 4.21 3.26
CA HIS A 69 3.92 4.34 4.67
C HIS A 69 5.41 4.18 4.92
N ILE A 70 5.97 5.08 5.72
CA ILE A 70 7.40 5.14 6.03
C ILE A 70 7.54 5.01 7.54
N LYS A 71 8.28 3.99 7.98
CA LYS A 71 8.47 3.73 9.43
C LYS A 71 9.49 4.69 10.05
N ASP A 72 10.51 5.08 9.29
CA ASP A 72 11.63 5.88 9.77
C ASP A 72 11.79 7.15 8.91
N PRO A 73 11.67 8.36 9.50
CA PRO A 73 11.78 9.63 8.78
C PRO A 73 13.12 9.83 8.06
N SER A 74 14.20 9.17 8.51
CA SER A 74 15.52 9.28 7.88
C SER A 74 15.52 8.76 6.43
N TYR A 75 14.61 7.85 6.08
CA TYR A 75 14.44 7.32 4.73
C TYR A 75 13.68 8.27 3.79
N TYR A 76 13.06 9.33 4.31
CA TYR A 76 12.33 10.30 3.49
C TYR A 76 13.25 10.98 2.47
N ASN A 77 14.52 11.20 2.82
CA ASN A 77 15.52 11.83 1.94
C ASN A 77 16.00 10.92 0.78
N THR A 78 15.52 9.68 0.70
CA THR A 78 15.90 8.70 -0.36
C THR A 78 14.85 8.56 -1.47
N LEU A 79 13.71 9.25 -1.33
CA LEU A 79 12.55 9.21 -2.23
C LEU A 79 12.65 10.27 -3.34
#